data_AF-A0A812TU41-F1
#
_entry.id   AF-A0A812TU41-F1
#
_cell.length_a   1.000
_cell.length_b   1.000
_cell.length_c   1.000
_cell.angle_alpha   90.00
_cell.angle_beta   90.00
_cell.angle_gamma   90.00
#
_symmetry.space_group_name_H-M   'P 1'
#
loop_
_entity.id
_entity.type
_entity.pdbx_description
1 polymer ?
#
loop_
_entity_poly.entity_id
_entity_poly.type
_entity_poly.pdbx_seq_one_letter_code
_entity_poly.pdbx_strand_id
1 'polypeptide(L)'
;MISKELEEVAIGAQKMVAFTESLLNLTRNVAFVIFNRRKRMDLAQSHIEKDSQNLKEEWQQVTEAIDQQTIDDTAEREKASHERAALDEDIQELERRLSQMLEQRKTLTEVIDSCDMRISCIRAKFEKQLGRLEGKQKRLEEAQKEVEADSQQVRKMESELQKEREELREQELQHQQQMQDIRRASRDLRKQRCFLSGIIRRRVVWQRLMEPHRESLNKARQRWEETTQKCTELSTSSASQEAAAAKLRSQIDATVEVLPSLEAEKKLAVASRSFKEAGRLTEEIRRREEGKKKIEAELESLQAGLAAAREDLAACRQDEQDAQEELLRVEGTCALEELRVLRHQVSDLEDLCKSESLSTSARRLYTQEVSVLKHQQAR
;
A
#
# COMPACT_ATOMS: atom_id res chain seq x y z
N MET A 1 64.09 195.95 -106.40
CA MET A 1 63.29 194.72 -106.57
C MET A 1 63.47 193.84 -105.34
N ILE A 2 62.92 194.33 -104.22
CA ILE A 2 63.18 193.86 -102.85
C ILE A 2 62.04 192.98 -102.30
N SER A 3 60.88 192.88 -102.96
CA SER A 3 59.66 192.64 -102.18
C SER A 3 58.90 191.34 -102.44
N LYS A 4 59.24 190.54 -103.45
CA LYS A 4 58.42 189.37 -103.83
C LYS A 4 58.91 188.03 -103.29
N GLU A 5 60.22 187.83 -103.19
CA GLU A 5 60.77 186.56 -102.68
C GLU A 5 60.64 186.45 -101.15
N LEU A 6 60.45 187.59 -100.45
CA LEU A 6 60.12 187.62 -99.02
C LEU A 6 58.69 187.15 -98.72
N GLU A 7 57.80 187.11 -99.70
CA GLU A 7 56.39 186.71 -99.51
C GLU A 7 56.18 185.20 -99.68
N GLU A 8 56.97 184.54 -100.56
CA GLU A 8 56.94 183.09 -100.71
C GLU A 8 57.61 182.36 -99.53
N VAL A 9 58.62 182.99 -98.92
CA VAL A 9 59.24 182.49 -97.67
C VAL A 9 58.26 182.60 -96.48
N ALA A 10 57.40 183.61 -96.46
CA ALA A 10 56.40 183.78 -95.38
C ALA A 10 55.23 182.78 -95.50
N ILE A 11 54.76 182.49 -96.71
CA ILE A 11 53.66 181.52 -96.94
C ILE A 11 54.13 180.07 -96.75
N GLY A 12 55.39 179.77 -97.07
CA GLY A 12 55.99 178.47 -96.80
C GLY A 12 56.16 178.18 -95.29
N ALA A 13 56.58 179.18 -94.51
CA ALA A 13 56.74 179.06 -93.07
C ALA A 13 55.40 178.85 -92.34
N GLN A 14 54.32 179.51 -92.78
CA GLN A 14 52.99 179.32 -92.17
C GLN A 14 52.40 177.93 -92.43
N LYS A 15 52.65 177.31 -93.59
CA LYS A 15 52.14 175.96 -93.90
C LYS A 15 52.89 174.85 -93.15
N MET A 16 54.17 175.02 -92.83
CA MET A 16 54.90 174.05 -92.00
C MET A 16 54.52 174.12 -90.52
N VAL A 17 54.24 175.32 -89.98
CA VAL A 17 53.78 175.46 -88.59
C VAL A 17 52.43 174.77 -88.37
N ALA A 18 51.50 174.89 -89.34
CA ALA A 18 50.21 174.20 -89.29
C ALA A 18 50.33 172.67 -89.37
N PHE A 19 51.34 172.13 -90.06
CA PHE A 19 51.58 170.68 -90.11
C PHE A 19 52.20 170.15 -88.79
N THR A 20 53.08 170.93 -88.15
CA THR A 20 53.66 170.55 -86.86
C THR A 20 52.66 170.56 -85.70
N GLU A 21 51.67 171.47 -85.72
CA GLU A 21 50.61 171.48 -84.69
C GLU A 21 49.62 170.32 -84.84
N SER A 22 49.37 169.84 -86.08
CA SER A 22 48.51 168.67 -86.31
C SER A 22 49.16 167.35 -85.86
N LEU A 23 50.49 167.22 -85.94
CA LEU A 23 51.22 166.03 -85.47
C LEU A 23 51.39 165.98 -83.94
N LEU A 24 51.51 167.15 -83.29
CA LEU A 24 51.56 167.25 -81.83
C LEU A 24 50.21 166.93 -81.15
N ASN A 25 49.08 167.21 -81.81
CA ASN A 25 47.76 166.85 -81.28
C ASN A 25 47.40 165.37 -81.43
N LEU A 26 47.98 164.65 -82.41
CA LEU A 26 47.78 163.20 -82.55
C LEU A 26 48.62 162.41 -81.52
N THR A 27 49.84 162.87 -81.21
CA THR A 27 50.73 162.20 -80.25
C THR A 27 50.31 162.41 -78.78
N ARG A 28 49.65 163.53 -78.44
CA ARG A 28 49.11 163.75 -77.08
C ARG A 28 47.88 162.90 -76.76
N ASN A 29 46.98 162.67 -77.72
CA ASN A 29 45.75 161.91 -77.45
C ASN A 29 45.99 160.39 -77.37
N VAL A 30 46.95 159.84 -78.13
CA VAL A 30 47.28 158.41 -78.05
C VAL A 30 48.02 158.06 -76.75
N ALA A 31 48.89 158.95 -76.23
CA ALA A 31 49.61 158.71 -74.99
C ALA A 31 48.69 158.67 -73.74
N PHE A 32 47.63 159.48 -73.71
CA PHE A 32 46.70 159.51 -72.57
C PHE A 32 45.81 158.25 -72.50
N VAL A 33 45.38 157.73 -73.65
CA VAL A 33 44.56 156.50 -73.71
C VAL A 33 45.37 155.26 -73.29
N ILE A 34 46.66 155.20 -73.63
CA ILE A 34 47.54 154.09 -73.25
C ILE A 34 47.84 154.11 -71.74
N PHE A 35 48.04 155.29 -71.13
CA PHE A 35 48.32 155.40 -69.68
C PHE A 35 47.13 154.95 -68.82
N ASN A 36 45.90 155.31 -69.19
CA ASN A 36 44.71 154.94 -68.42
C ASN A 36 44.35 153.44 -68.53
N ARG A 37 44.68 152.78 -69.64
CA ARG A 37 44.51 151.31 -69.77
C ARG A 37 45.48 150.54 -68.88
N ARG A 38 46.72 151.01 -68.72
CA ARG A 38 47.74 150.35 -67.89
C ARG A 38 47.37 150.37 -66.41
N LYS A 39 46.94 151.53 -65.88
CA LYS A 39 46.45 151.64 -64.49
C LYS A 39 45.24 150.75 -64.17
N ARG A 40 44.35 150.49 -65.15
CA ARG A 40 43.23 149.55 -64.95
C ARG A 40 43.66 148.08 -64.93
N MET A 41 44.71 147.71 -65.66
CA MET A 41 45.24 146.34 -65.61
C MET A 41 45.97 146.06 -64.31
N ASP A 42 46.78 146.99 -63.80
CA ASP A 42 47.53 146.79 -62.56
C ASP A 42 46.61 146.61 -61.33
N LEU A 43 45.48 147.33 -61.28
CA LEU A 43 44.51 147.19 -60.20
C LEU A 43 43.77 145.83 -60.25
N ALA A 44 43.47 145.33 -61.45
CA ALA A 44 42.82 144.03 -61.62
C ALA A 44 43.75 142.87 -61.23
N GLN A 45 45.05 142.99 -61.47
CA GLN A 45 46.04 141.97 -61.12
C GLN A 45 46.26 141.87 -59.61
N SER A 46 46.24 142.99 -58.89
CA SER A 46 46.36 143.02 -57.42
C SER A 46 45.18 142.35 -56.69
N HIS A 47 43.96 142.42 -57.22
CA HIS A 47 42.80 141.74 -56.61
C HIS A 47 42.87 140.21 -56.77
N ILE A 48 43.31 139.72 -57.93
CA ILE A 48 43.42 138.27 -58.20
C ILE A 48 44.49 137.61 -57.31
N GLU A 49 45.62 138.29 -57.07
CA GLU A 49 46.67 137.76 -56.20
C GLU A 49 46.19 137.62 -54.74
N LYS A 50 45.36 138.54 -54.25
CA LYS A 50 44.85 138.51 -52.88
C LYS A 50 43.83 137.39 -52.66
N ASP A 51 42.95 137.15 -53.65
CA ASP A 51 41.96 136.07 -53.59
C ASP A 51 42.62 134.68 -53.68
N SER A 52 43.72 134.54 -54.44
CA SER A 52 44.49 133.28 -54.48
C SER A 52 45.16 132.95 -53.15
N GLN A 53 45.48 133.94 -52.32
CA GLN A 53 46.18 133.73 -51.06
C GLN A 53 45.22 133.25 -49.97
N ASN A 54 44.04 133.87 -49.88
CA ASN A 54 42.99 133.46 -48.93
C ASN A 54 42.53 132.00 -49.15
N LEU A 55 42.42 131.55 -50.40
CA LEU A 55 41.95 130.19 -50.72
C LEU A 55 42.94 129.09 -50.30
N LYS A 56 44.25 129.41 -50.25
CA LYS A 56 45.27 128.46 -49.77
C LYS A 56 45.25 128.30 -48.26
N GLU A 57 45.01 129.39 -47.52
CA GLU A 57 44.96 129.35 -46.06
C GLU A 57 43.74 128.56 -45.56
N GLU A 58 42.58 128.68 -46.20
CA GLU A 58 41.39 127.89 -45.85
C GLU A 58 41.57 126.38 -46.12
N TRP A 59 42.21 126.01 -47.24
CA TRP A 59 42.45 124.61 -47.58
C TRP A 59 43.37 123.91 -46.57
N GLN A 60 44.36 124.65 -46.06
CA GLN A 60 45.32 124.12 -45.10
C GLN A 60 44.68 123.91 -43.72
N GLN A 61 43.83 124.83 -43.25
CA GLN A 61 43.13 124.70 -41.97
C GLN A 61 42.15 123.52 -41.92
N VAL A 62 41.48 123.20 -43.03
CA VAL A 62 40.54 122.06 -43.09
C VAL A 62 41.27 120.72 -43.08
N THR A 63 42.43 120.64 -43.72
CA THR A 63 43.18 119.37 -43.82
C THR A 63 43.78 118.98 -42.47
N GLU A 64 44.36 119.93 -41.74
CA GLU A 64 44.91 119.66 -40.40
C GLU A 64 43.83 119.22 -39.39
N ALA A 65 42.60 119.74 -39.49
CA ALA A 65 41.50 119.32 -38.63
C ALA A 65 41.04 117.87 -38.86
N ILE A 66 41.14 117.35 -40.09
CA ILE A 66 40.77 115.97 -40.44
C ILE A 66 41.82 114.99 -39.89
N ASP A 67 43.10 115.32 -40.06
CA ASP A 67 44.19 114.46 -39.61
C ASP A 67 44.22 114.36 -38.08
N GLN A 68 43.99 115.47 -37.37
CA GLN A 68 43.93 115.46 -35.90
C GLN A 68 42.77 114.60 -35.34
N GLN A 69 41.65 114.46 -36.06
CA GLN A 69 40.47 113.71 -35.59
C GLN A 69 40.49 112.22 -35.95
N THR A 70 41.42 111.73 -36.78
CA THR A 70 41.38 110.35 -37.34
C THR A 70 42.55 109.45 -36.96
N ILE A 71 43.56 109.95 -36.24
CA ILE A 71 44.75 109.20 -35.82
C ILE A 71 44.41 107.97 -34.96
N ASP A 72 43.50 108.10 -33.99
CA ASP A 72 43.21 107.00 -33.05
C ASP A 72 42.49 105.82 -33.75
N ASP A 73 41.53 106.09 -34.64
CA ASP A 73 40.76 105.06 -35.35
C ASP A 73 41.62 104.28 -36.37
N THR A 74 42.61 104.93 -36.98
CA THR A 74 43.56 104.25 -37.88
C THR A 74 44.43 103.23 -37.16
N ALA A 75 44.83 103.51 -35.91
CA ALA A 75 45.67 102.62 -35.12
C ALA A 75 44.91 101.36 -34.66
N GLU A 76 43.64 101.48 -34.28
CA GLU A 76 42.80 100.31 -33.90
C GLU A 76 42.57 99.36 -35.09
N ARG A 77 42.36 99.91 -36.29
CA ARG A 77 42.14 99.10 -37.50
C ARG A 77 43.36 98.22 -37.85
N GLU A 78 44.57 98.78 -37.77
CA GLU A 78 45.78 98.02 -38.08
C GLU A 78 46.03 96.89 -37.06
N LYS A 79 45.70 97.13 -35.79
CA LYS A 79 45.85 96.14 -34.72
C LYS A 79 44.90 94.96 -34.91
N ALA A 80 43.62 95.21 -35.21
CA ALA A 80 42.64 94.16 -35.49
C ALA A 80 42.99 93.34 -36.76
N SER A 81 43.60 93.97 -37.77
CA SER A 81 44.05 93.27 -38.98
C SER A 81 45.19 92.29 -38.69
N HIS A 82 46.12 92.64 -37.81
CA HIS A 82 47.20 91.74 -37.40
C HIS A 82 46.68 90.56 -36.57
N GLU A 83 45.75 90.81 -35.65
CA GLU A 83 45.13 89.76 -34.85
C GLU A 83 44.34 88.76 -35.73
N ARG A 84 43.66 89.24 -36.78
CA ARG A 84 42.97 88.36 -37.73
C ARG A 84 43.95 87.46 -38.51
N ALA A 85 45.07 88.03 -38.98
CA ALA A 85 46.06 87.26 -39.73
C ALA A 85 46.71 86.16 -38.87
N ALA A 86 46.97 86.43 -37.58
CA ALA A 86 47.49 85.43 -36.65
C ALA A 86 46.50 84.27 -36.42
N LEU A 87 45.20 84.57 -36.28
CA LEU A 87 44.16 83.55 -36.13
C LEU A 87 44.00 82.68 -37.40
N ASP A 88 44.15 83.27 -38.58
CA ASP A 88 44.10 82.52 -39.85
C ASP A 88 45.29 81.52 -39.97
N GLU A 89 46.47 81.88 -39.48
CA GLU A 89 47.63 80.96 -39.41
C GLU A 89 47.40 79.81 -38.41
N ASP A 90 46.85 80.11 -37.23
CA ASP A 90 46.49 79.09 -36.23
C ASP A 90 45.46 78.08 -36.78
N ILE A 91 44.48 78.56 -37.55
CA ILE A 91 43.48 77.69 -38.21
C ILE A 91 44.17 76.74 -39.19
N GLN A 92 45.08 77.24 -40.03
CA GLN A 92 45.82 76.39 -40.97
C GLN A 92 46.68 75.35 -40.26
N GLU A 93 47.32 75.70 -39.13
CA GLU A 93 48.10 74.72 -38.36
C GLU A 93 47.20 73.63 -37.74
N LEU A 94 46.04 74.01 -37.22
CA LEU A 94 45.05 73.06 -36.67
C LEU A 94 44.50 72.12 -37.74
N GLU A 95 44.19 72.61 -38.94
CA GLU A 95 43.75 71.78 -40.08
C GLU A 95 44.83 70.77 -40.49
N ARG A 96 46.10 71.18 -40.45
CA ARG A 96 47.24 70.30 -40.73
C ARG A 96 47.40 69.21 -39.66
N ARG A 97 47.20 69.55 -38.38
CA ARG A 97 47.21 68.56 -37.29
C ARG A 97 46.04 67.58 -37.39
N LEU A 98 44.85 68.05 -37.75
CA LEU A 98 43.67 67.20 -37.94
C LEU A 98 43.90 66.16 -39.03
N SER A 99 44.42 66.58 -40.18
CA SER A 99 44.71 65.69 -41.30
C SER A 99 45.80 64.65 -40.94
N GLN A 100 46.83 65.03 -40.18
CA GLN A 100 47.79 64.06 -39.63
C GLN A 100 47.14 63.03 -38.70
N MET A 101 46.26 63.45 -37.80
CA MET A 101 45.56 62.55 -36.86
C MET A 101 44.61 61.59 -37.58
N LEU A 102 43.95 62.03 -38.65
CA LEU A 102 43.11 61.17 -39.48
C LEU A 102 43.92 60.07 -40.19
N GLU A 103 45.09 60.41 -40.71
CA GLU A 103 45.98 59.43 -41.33
C GLU A 103 46.52 58.43 -40.31
N GLN A 104 46.87 58.88 -39.09
CA GLN A 104 47.24 58.00 -37.98
C GLN A 104 46.10 57.06 -37.58
N ARG A 105 44.86 57.53 -37.54
CA ARG A 105 43.70 56.67 -37.26
C ARG A 105 43.53 55.60 -38.33
N LYS A 106 43.72 55.96 -39.61
CA LYS A 106 43.61 55.02 -40.72
C LYS A 106 44.67 53.92 -40.62
N THR A 107 45.93 54.29 -40.37
CA THR A 107 47.01 53.31 -40.20
C THR A 107 46.78 52.38 -39.00
N LEU A 108 46.29 52.90 -37.87
CA LEU A 108 45.91 52.07 -36.71
C LEU A 108 44.74 51.12 -37.03
N THR A 109 43.78 51.55 -37.85
CA THR A 109 42.65 50.70 -38.26
C THR A 109 43.14 49.52 -39.10
N GLU A 110 44.03 49.76 -40.06
CA GLU A 110 44.63 48.69 -40.88
C GLU A 110 45.42 47.68 -40.02
N VAL A 111 46.07 48.14 -38.94
CA VAL A 111 46.76 47.25 -37.99
C VAL A 111 45.78 46.39 -37.20
N ILE A 112 44.63 46.92 -36.78
CA ILE A 112 43.58 46.17 -36.09
C ILE A 112 43.03 45.08 -37.01
N ASP A 113 42.66 45.45 -38.24
CA ASP A 113 42.12 44.50 -39.23
C ASP A 113 43.11 43.36 -39.50
N SER A 114 44.40 43.68 -39.63
CA SER A 114 45.48 42.69 -39.77
C SER A 114 45.59 41.77 -38.54
N CYS A 115 45.45 42.31 -37.33
CA CYS A 115 45.43 41.51 -36.10
C CYS A 115 44.22 40.56 -36.04
N ASP A 116 43.03 41.06 -36.39
CA ASP A 116 41.79 40.27 -36.37
C ASP A 116 41.79 39.15 -37.41
N MET A 117 42.35 39.42 -38.60
CA MET A 117 42.61 38.39 -39.60
C MET A 117 43.55 37.31 -39.06
N ARG A 118 44.65 37.69 -38.39
CA ARG A 118 45.58 36.72 -37.78
C ARG A 118 44.91 35.90 -36.68
N ILE A 119 44.12 36.52 -35.80
CA ILE A 119 43.36 35.84 -34.75
C ILE A 119 42.39 34.82 -35.37
N SER A 120 41.65 35.22 -36.41
CA SER A 120 40.70 34.36 -37.11
C SER A 120 41.40 33.17 -37.78
N CYS A 121 42.54 33.39 -38.43
CA CYS A 121 43.37 32.32 -39.00
C CYS A 121 43.89 31.34 -37.93
N ILE A 122 44.29 31.83 -36.76
CA ILE A 122 44.72 30.98 -35.65
C ILE A 122 43.54 30.16 -35.13
N ARG A 123 42.37 30.77 -34.89
CA ARG A 123 41.15 30.07 -34.48
C ARG A 123 40.78 28.97 -35.48
N ALA A 124 40.77 29.28 -36.78
CA ALA A 124 40.46 28.31 -37.84
C ALA A 124 41.42 27.10 -37.86
N LYS A 125 42.72 27.30 -37.55
CA LYS A 125 43.69 26.20 -37.42
C LYS A 125 43.34 25.23 -36.28
N PHE A 126 42.76 25.74 -35.20
CA PHE A 126 42.41 24.96 -34.01
C PHE A 126 40.95 24.50 -33.95
N GLU A 127 40.07 25.00 -34.81
CA GLU A 127 38.64 24.66 -34.88
C GLU A 127 38.38 23.15 -34.86
N LYS A 128 39.10 22.39 -35.71
CA LYS A 128 38.98 20.92 -35.76
C LYS A 128 39.44 20.24 -34.46
N GLN A 129 40.42 20.82 -33.75
CA GLN A 129 40.88 20.29 -32.47
C GLN A 129 39.86 20.57 -31.36
N LEU A 130 39.29 21.79 -31.34
CA LEU A 130 38.19 22.16 -30.43
C LEU A 130 36.97 21.26 -30.63
N GLY A 131 36.50 21.08 -31.87
CA GLY A 131 35.38 20.18 -32.17
C GLY A 131 35.65 18.71 -31.80
N ARG A 132 36.90 18.24 -31.91
CA ARG A 132 37.29 16.90 -31.42
C ARG A 132 37.26 16.81 -29.89
N LEU A 133 37.68 17.86 -29.19
CA LEU A 133 37.64 17.92 -27.73
C LEU A 133 36.21 17.97 -27.22
N GLU A 134 35.36 18.82 -27.81
CA GLU A 134 33.92 18.86 -27.49
C GLU A 134 33.24 17.51 -27.76
N GLY A 135 33.55 16.86 -28.89
CA GLY A 135 33.03 15.53 -29.19
C GLY A 135 33.57 14.42 -28.27
N LYS A 136 34.77 14.58 -27.68
CA LYS A 136 35.28 13.68 -26.64
C LYS A 136 34.60 13.97 -25.30
N GLN A 137 34.41 15.23 -24.94
CA GLN A 137 33.72 15.66 -23.73
C GLN A 137 32.28 15.13 -23.71
N LYS A 138 31.52 15.30 -24.78
CA LYS A 138 30.16 14.76 -24.89
C LYS A 138 30.12 13.24 -24.69
N ARG A 139 31.02 12.50 -25.32
CA ARG A 139 31.12 11.04 -25.15
C ARG A 139 31.52 10.63 -23.73
N LEU A 140 32.40 11.38 -23.08
CA LEU A 140 32.76 11.14 -21.68
C LEU A 140 31.58 11.41 -20.75
N GLU A 141 30.84 12.50 -20.97
CA GLU A 141 29.63 12.83 -20.20
C GLU A 141 28.53 11.77 -20.40
N GLU A 142 28.34 11.26 -21.61
CA GLU A 142 27.42 10.16 -21.92
C GLU A 142 27.85 8.86 -21.22
N ALA A 143 29.12 8.46 -21.35
CA ALA A 143 29.66 7.27 -20.68
C ALA A 143 29.59 7.39 -19.14
N GLN A 144 29.82 8.59 -18.59
CA GLN A 144 29.70 8.82 -17.16
C GLN A 144 28.24 8.65 -16.70
N LYS A 145 27.27 9.19 -17.44
CA LYS A 145 25.84 8.99 -17.14
C LYS A 145 25.43 7.53 -17.20
N GLU A 146 25.93 6.78 -18.19
CA GLU A 146 25.68 5.34 -18.33
C GLU A 146 26.24 4.56 -17.13
N VAL A 147 27.51 4.82 -16.75
CA VAL A 147 28.15 4.19 -15.58
C VAL A 147 27.43 4.55 -14.27
N GLU A 148 26.99 5.79 -14.11
CA GLU A 148 26.22 6.22 -12.93
C GLU A 148 24.85 5.51 -12.87
N ALA A 149 24.17 5.36 -14.01
CA ALA A 149 22.90 4.65 -14.09
C ALA A 149 23.07 3.16 -13.75
N ASP A 150 24.08 2.50 -14.34
CA ASP A 150 24.41 1.10 -14.06
C ASP A 150 24.80 0.90 -12.59
N SER A 151 25.59 1.81 -12.01
CA SER A 151 25.95 1.76 -10.59
C SER A 151 24.73 1.86 -9.68
N GLN A 152 23.77 2.73 -10.02
CA GLN A 152 22.51 2.81 -9.28
C GLN A 152 21.67 1.54 -9.43
N GLN A 153 21.63 0.95 -10.62
CA GLN A 153 20.91 -0.30 -10.87
C GLN A 153 21.51 -1.46 -10.08
N VAL A 154 22.84 -1.60 -10.08
CA VAL A 154 23.55 -2.63 -9.29
C VAL A 154 23.26 -2.46 -7.80
N ARG A 155 23.33 -1.23 -7.26
CA ARG A 155 23.00 -0.96 -5.85
C ARG A 155 21.56 -1.34 -5.49
N LYS A 156 20.59 -1.10 -6.40
CA LYS A 156 19.20 -1.53 -6.20
C LYS A 156 19.09 -3.04 -6.14
N MET A 157 19.69 -3.75 -7.11
CA MET A 157 19.69 -5.22 -7.14
C MET A 157 20.39 -5.82 -5.91
N GLU A 158 21.50 -5.23 -5.46
CA GLU A 158 22.20 -5.64 -4.23
C GLU A 158 21.30 -5.48 -2.99
N SER A 159 20.58 -4.36 -2.90
CA SER A 159 19.64 -4.12 -1.80
C SER A 159 18.44 -5.08 -1.83
N GLU A 160 17.90 -5.39 -3.00
CA GLU A 160 16.80 -6.35 -3.18
C GLU A 160 17.25 -7.76 -2.79
N LEU A 161 18.40 -8.21 -3.31
CA LEU A 161 18.99 -9.50 -2.98
C LEU A 161 19.28 -9.62 -1.47
N GLN A 162 19.71 -8.53 -0.82
CA GLN A 162 19.95 -8.53 0.62
C GLN A 162 18.64 -8.70 1.41
N LYS A 163 17.55 -8.04 0.99
CA LYS A 163 16.21 -8.21 1.59
C LYS A 163 15.71 -9.64 1.42
N GLU A 164 15.81 -10.20 0.21
CA GLU A 164 15.42 -11.59 -0.05
C GLU A 164 16.20 -12.58 0.82
N ARG A 165 17.51 -12.34 1.01
CA ARG A 165 18.35 -13.15 1.90
C ARG A 165 17.91 -13.06 3.36
N GLU A 166 17.52 -11.88 3.83
CA GLU A 166 17.02 -11.68 5.19
C GLU A 166 15.66 -12.38 5.38
N GLU A 167 14.73 -12.21 4.44
CA GLU A 167 13.43 -12.88 4.44
C GLU A 167 13.58 -14.42 4.44
N LEU A 168 14.48 -14.96 3.61
CA LEU A 168 14.75 -16.40 3.57
C LEU A 168 15.34 -16.92 4.89
N ARG A 169 16.22 -16.15 5.54
CA ARG A 169 16.77 -16.51 6.86
C ARG A 169 15.69 -16.51 7.93
N GLU A 170 14.80 -15.53 7.93
CA GLU A 170 13.67 -15.48 8.85
C GLU A 170 12.73 -16.66 8.65
N GLN A 171 12.39 -16.99 7.39
CA GLN A 171 11.58 -18.16 7.06
C GLN A 171 12.25 -19.47 7.50
N GLU A 172 13.56 -19.61 7.26
CA GLU A 172 14.31 -20.79 7.70
C GLU A 172 14.26 -20.95 9.23
N LEU A 173 14.45 -19.86 9.98
CA LEU A 173 14.35 -19.88 11.43
C LEU A 173 12.94 -20.27 11.91
N GLN A 174 11.89 -19.73 11.28
CA GLN A 174 10.50 -20.09 11.58
C GLN A 174 10.23 -21.57 11.31
N HIS A 175 10.66 -22.10 10.16
CA HIS A 175 10.52 -23.51 9.82
C HIS A 175 11.30 -24.40 10.79
N GLN A 176 12.50 -24.00 11.20
CA GLN A 176 13.27 -24.74 12.21
C GLN A 176 12.53 -24.81 13.55
N GLN A 177 11.91 -23.72 14.01
CA GLN A 177 11.09 -23.70 15.22
C GLN A 177 9.87 -24.62 15.10
N GLN A 178 9.11 -24.51 14.00
CA GLN A 178 7.96 -25.38 13.72
C GLN A 178 8.36 -26.87 13.70
N MET A 179 9.49 -27.20 13.08
CA MET A 179 10.01 -28.58 13.07
C MET A 179 10.38 -29.08 14.46
N GLN A 180 10.92 -28.22 15.34
CA GLN A 180 11.18 -28.59 16.73
C GLN A 180 9.89 -28.86 17.50
N ASP A 181 8.86 -28.03 17.30
CA ASP A 181 7.56 -28.19 17.95
C ASP A 181 6.85 -29.46 17.47
N ILE A 182 6.87 -29.75 16.17
CA ILE A 182 6.36 -31.01 15.60
C ILE A 182 7.10 -32.21 16.21
N ARG A 183 8.43 -32.13 16.37
CA ARG A 183 9.22 -33.20 17.01
C ARG A 183 8.91 -33.36 18.50
N ARG A 184 8.58 -32.28 19.22
CA ARG A 184 8.13 -32.34 20.62
C ARG A 184 6.76 -33.01 20.70
N ALA A 185 5.78 -32.51 19.95
CA ALA A 185 4.43 -33.06 19.88
C ALA A 185 4.42 -34.55 19.48
N SER A 186 5.22 -34.95 18.48
CA SER A 186 5.33 -36.35 18.06
C SER A 186 5.87 -37.25 19.17
N ARG A 187 6.86 -36.79 19.94
CA ARG A 187 7.39 -37.53 21.10
C ARG A 187 6.34 -37.68 22.18
N ASP A 188 5.57 -36.63 22.47
CA ASP A 188 4.52 -36.67 23.48
C ASP A 188 3.36 -37.58 23.08
N LEU A 189 2.94 -37.55 21.80
CA LEU A 189 1.94 -38.49 21.27
C LEU A 189 2.42 -39.94 21.34
N ARG A 190 3.70 -40.22 21.07
CA ARG A 190 4.25 -41.57 21.23
C ARG A 190 4.20 -42.04 22.68
N LYS A 191 4.55 -41.18 23.65
CA LYS A 191 4.45 -41.48 25.08
C LYS A 191 2.99 -41.80 25.46
N GLN A 192 2.05 -40.96 25.05
CA GLN A 192 0.62 -41.16 25.29
C GLN A 192 0.11 -42.47 24.68
N ARG A 193 0.52 -42.80 23.45
CA ARG A 193 0.16 -44.06 22.79
C ARG A 193 0.68 -45.27 23.57
N CYS A 194 1.95 -45.26 23.99
CA CYS A 194 2.52 -46.34 24.80
C CYS A 194 1.78 -46.49 26.13
N PHE A 195 1.46 -45.38 26.78
CA PHE A 195 0.68 -45.35 28.02
C PHE A 195 -0.72 -45.96 27.84
N LEU A 196 -1.47 -45.51 26.83
CA LEU A 196 -2.82 -46.03 26.52
C LEU A 196 -2.78 -47.52 26.16
N SER A 197 -1.79 -47.96 25.39
CA SER A 197 -1.60 -49.39 25.09
C SER A 197 -1.39 -50.22 26.35
N GLY A 198 -0.63 -49.69 27.32
CA GLY A 198 -0.47 -50.31 28.65
C GLY A 198 -1.80 -50.45 29.39
N ILE A 199 -2.64 -49.41 29.40
CA ILE A 199 -3.96 -49.45 30.04
C ILE A 199 -4.88 -50.47 29.38
N ILE A 200 -4.96 -50.47 28.05
CA ILE A 200 -5.81 -51.39 27.30
C ILE A 200 -5.42 -52.83 27.62
N ARG A 201 -4.11 -53.13 27.65
CA ARG A 201 -3.61 -54.47 28.03
C ARG A 201 -4.06 -54.87 29.42
N ARG A 202 -3.96 -53.99 30.42
CA ARG A 202 -4.42 -54.27 31.80
C ARG A 202 -5.93 -54.52 31.83
N ARG A 203 -6.75 -53.69 31.16
CA ARG A 203 -8.20 -53.89 31.07
C ARG A 203 -8.59 -55.24 30.46
N VAL A 204 -7.88 -55.66 29.40
CA VAL A 204 -8.09 -56.98 28.79
C VAL A 204 -7.76 -58.11 29.77
N VAL A 205 -6.69 -57.97 30.56
CA VAL A 205 -6.35 -58.95 31.61
C VAL A 205 -7.46 -59.01 32.66
N TRP A 206 -7.95 -57.87 33.14
CA TRP A 206 -9.04 -57.82 34.12
C TRP A 206 -10.32 -58.50 33.62
N GLN A 207 -10.69 -58.28 32.36
CA GLN A 207 -11.83 -58.95 31.73
C GLN A 207 -11.62 -60.46 31.65
N ARG A 208 -10.44 -60.90 31.19
CA ARG A 208 -10.10 -62.33 31.10
C ARG A 208 -10.11 -63.04 32.44
N LEU A 209 -9.72 -62.35 33.52
CA LEU A 209 -9.81 -62.91 34.88
C LEU A 209 -11.27 -63.10 35.33
N MET A 210 -12.18 -62.22 34.91
CA MET A 210 -13.60 -62.28 35.30
C MET A 210 -14.45 -63.22 34.44
N GLU A 211 -14.10 -63.40 33.17
CA GLU A 211 -14.89 -64.19 32.21
C GLU A 211 -15.26 -65.61 32.69
N PRO A 212 -14.33 -66.45 33.19
CA PRO A 212 -14.68 -67.83 33.59
C PRO A 212 -15.67 -67.86 34.78
N HIS A 213 -15.59 -66.88 35.68
CA HIS A 213 -16.50 -66.78 36.82
C HIS A 213 -17.90 -66.35 36.36
N ARG A 214 -17.99 -65.39 35.44
CA ARG A 214 -19.27 -65.00 34.83
C ARG A 214 -19.92 -66.14 34.06
N GLU A 215 -19.15 -66.89 33.29
CA GLU A 215 -19.63 -68.08 32.58
C GLU A 215 -20.14 -69.15 33.56
N SER A 216 -19.41 -69.41 34.66
CA SER A 216 -19.82 -70.35 35.70
C SER A 216 -21.13 -69.92 36.37
N LEU A 217 -21.26 -68.64 36.72
CA LEU A 217 -22.47 -68.08 37.32
C LEU A 217 -23.68 -68.20 36.38
N ASN A 218 -23.50 -67.87 35.10
CA ASN A 218 -24.55 -67.99 34.11
C ASN A 218 -25.02 -69.45 33.93
N LYS A 219 -24.08 -70.41 33.90
CA LYS A 219 -24.42 -71.85 33.85
C LYS A 219 -25.20 -72.31 35.07
N ALA A 220 -24.81 -71.87 36.27
CA ALA A 220 -25.52 -72.21 37.50
C ALA A 220 -26.94 -71.62 37.53
N ARG A 221 -27.09 -70.35 37.10
CA ARG A 221 -28.41 -69.70 36.97
C ARG A 221 -29.31 -70.42 36.00
N GLN A 222 -28.79 -70.74 34.81
CA GLN A 222 -29.55 -71.46 33.80
C GLN A 222 -30.02 -72.83 34.33
N ARG A 223 -29.15 -73.58 35.01
CA ARG A 223 -29.52 -74.88 35.59
C ARG A 223 -30.61 -74.75 36.66
N TRP A 224 -30.51 -73.75 37.53
CA TRP A 224 -31.54 -73.48 38.54
C TRP A 224 -32.88 -73.06 37.90
N GLU A 225 -32.86 -72.19 36.89
CA GLU A 225 -34.07 -71.80 36.15
C GLU A 225 -34.73 -72.99 35.44
N GLU A 226 -33.93 -73.84 34.76
CA GLU A 226 -34.42 -75.05 34.07
C GLU A 226 -35.05 -76.05 35.04
N THR A 227 -34.45 -76.26 36.22
CA THR A 227 -34.98 -77.18 37.24
C THR A 227 -36.24 -76.62 37.90
N THR A 228 -36.25 -75.33 38.24
CA THR A 228 -37.43 -74.63 38.77
C THR A 228 -38.62 -74.74 37.80
N GLN A 229 -38.40 -74.49 36.50
CA GLN A 229 -39.43 -74.62 35.48
C GLN A 229 -40.00 -76.04 35.43
N LYS A 230 -39.14 -77.06 35.36
CA LYS A 230 -39.57 -78.47 35.38
C LYS A 230 -40.39 -78.81 36.63
N CYS A 231 -40.00 -78.31 37.80
CA CYS A 231 -40.73 -78.58 39.03
C CYS A 231 -42.10 -77.89 39.05
N THR A 232 -42.22 -76.68 38.49
CA THR A 232 -43.52 -76.03 38.32
C THR A 232 -44.43 -76.80 37.35
N GLU A 233 -43.90 -77.27 36.22
CA GLU A 233 -44.64 -78.09 35.25
C GLU A 233 -45.13 -79.40 35.87
N LEU A 234 -44.25 -80.14 36.56
CA LEU A 234 -44.64 -81.37 37.26
C LEU A 234 -45.67 -81.10 38.36
N SER A 235 -45.54 -79.99 39.10
CA SER A 235 -46.49 -79.61 40.15
C SER A 235 -47.87 -79.30 39.60
N THR A 236 -47.95 -78.59 38.46
CA THR A 236 -49.24 -78.29 37.81
C THR A 236 -49.87 -79.53 37.20
N SER A 237 -49.06 -80.39 36.57
CA SER A 237 -49.51 -81.68 36.03
C SER A 237 -50.06 -82.59 37.14
N SER A 238 -49.33 -82.74 38.24
CA SER A 238 -49.76 -83.54 39.41
C SER A 238 -51.06 -82.98 40.01
N ALA A 239 -51.16 -81.67 40.21
CA ALA A 239 -52.39 -81.05 40.72
C ALA A 239 -53.60 -81.28 39.80
N SER A 240 -53.40 -81.26 38.47
CA SER A 240 -54.47 -81.55 37.51
C SER A 240 -54.94 -83.01 37.57
N GLN A 241 -54.01 -83.95 37.75
CA GLN A 241 -54.31 -85.37 37.93
C GLN A 241 -55.02 -85.64 39.26
N GLU A 242 -54.63 -84.94 40.34
CA GLU A 242 -55.30 -85.04 41.64
C GLU A 242 -56.75 -84.54 41.57
N ALA A 243 -57.00 -83.43 40.87
CA ALA A 243 -58.34 -82.93 40.61
C ALA A 243 -59.18 -83.91 39.78
N ALA A 244 -58.58 -84.53 38.75
CA ALA A 244 -59.25 -85.56 37.95
C ALA A 244 -59.60 -86.80 38.79
N ALA A 245 -58.66 -87.28 39.61
CA ALA A 245 -58.90 -88.41 40.52
C ALA A 245 -60.00 -88.10 41.55
N ALA A 246 -60.03 -86.89 42.11
CA ALA A 246 -61.08 -86.45 43.02
C ALA A 246 -62.47 -86.43 42.35
N LYS A 247 -62.54 -86.01 41.08
CA LYS A 247 -63.77 -86.06 40.28
C LYS A 247 -64.26 -87.48 40.01
N LEU A 248 -63.35 -88.42 39.72
CA LEU A 248 -63.74 -89.82 39.53
C LEU A 248 -64.20 -90.46 40.84
N ARG A 249 -63.55 -90.15 41.97
CA ARG A 249 -64.00 -90.58 43.31
C ARG A 249 -65.41 -90.11 43.61
N SER A 250 -65.72 -88.83 43.38
CA SER A 250 -67.07 -88.31 43.62
C SER A 250 -68.13 -88.93 42.69
N GLN A 251 -67.77 -89.32 41.46
CA GLN A 251 -68.66 -90.07 40.57
C GLN A 251 -68.90 -91.51 41.05
N ILE A 252 -67.88 -92.18 41.57
CA ILE A 252 -68.02 -93.51 42.19
C ILE A 252 -68.95 -93.40 43.40
N ASP A 253 -68.69 -92.45 44.31
CA ASP A 253 -69.49 -92.24 45.52
C ASP A 253 -70.97 -91.98 45.17
N ALA A 254 -71.23 -91.07 44.22
CA ALA A 254 -72.59 -90.81 43.75
C ALA A 254 -73.27 -92.05 43.14
N THR A 255 -72.51 -92.92 42.46
CA THR A 255 -73.05 -94.18 41.92
C THR A 255 -73.33 -95.19 43.04
N VAL A 256 -72.45 -95.26 44.05
CA VAL A 256 -72.59 -96.12 45.22
C VAL A 256 -73.79 -95.70 46.09
N GLU A 257 -74.10 -94.41 46.18
CA GLU A 257 -75.29 -93.91 46.90
C GLU A 257 -76.61 -94.30 46.21
N VAL A 258 -76.66 -94.27 44.87
CA VAL A 258 -77.89 -94.52 44.09
C VAL A 258 -78.17 -96.02 43.86
N LEU A 259 -77.15 -96.87 43.85
CA LEU A 259 -77.32 -98.32 43.63
C LEU A 259 -78.30 -98.98 44.65
N PRO A 260 -78.19 -98.75 45.97
CA PRO A 260 -79.11 -99.32 46.96
C PRO A 260 -80.57 -98.88 46.77
N SER A 261 -80.81 -97.63 46.35
CA SER A 261 -82.17 -97.14 46.11
C SER A 261 -82.79 -97.83 44.89
N LEU A 262 -82.04 -97.99 43.79
CA LEU A 262 -82.48 -98.73 42.61
C LEU A 262 -82.73 -100.22 42.92
N GLU A 263 -81.91 -100.83 43.78
CA GLU A 263 -82.14 -102.20 44.25
C GLU A 263 -83.41 -102.34 45.09
N ALA A 264 -83.69 -101.37 45.97
CA ALA A 264 -84.92 -101.32 46.76
C ALA A 264 -86.15 -101.12 45.86
N GLU A 265 -86.10 -100.20 44.90
CA GLU A 265 -87.14 -99.98 43.89
C GLU A 265 -87.37 -101.23 43.03
N LYS A 266 -86.30 -101.93 42.63
CA LYS A 266 -86.40 -103.21 41.91
C LYS A 266 -87.15 -104.26 42.75
N LYS A 267 -86.81 -104.40 44.03
CA LYS A 267 -87.49 -105.33 44.95
C LYS A 267 -88.99 -104.99 45.09
N LEU A 268 -89.33 -103.69 45.15
CA LEU A 268 -90.72 -103.21 45.18
C LEU A 268 -91.47 -103.48 43.87
N ALA A 269 -90.83 -103.26 42.72
CA ALA A 269 -91.40 -103.55 41.39
C ALA A 269 -91.68 -105.05 41.19
N VAL A 270 -90.79 -105.92 41.70
CA VAL A 270 -91.01 -107.38 41.72
C VAL A 270 -92.17 -107.74 42.64
N ALA A 271 -92.22 -107.17 43.86
CA ALA A 271 -93.29 -107.43 44.82
C ALA A 271 -94.68 -106.99 44.32
N SER A 272 -94.74 -105.89 43.55
CA SER A 272 -95.96 -105.37 42.91
C SER A 272 -96.31 -106.06 41.58
N ARG A 273 -95.56 -107.10 41.17
CA ARG A 273 -95.73 -107.85 39.91
C ARG A 273 -95.53 -107.00 38.63
N SER A 274 -94.85 -105.85 38.73
CA SER A 274 -94.47 -105.01 37.60
C SER A 274 -93.15 -105.47 36.98
N PHE A 275 -93.17 -106.61 36.29
CA PHE A 275 -91.94 -107.26 35.78
C PHE A 275 -91.20 -106.46 34.71
N LYS A 276 -91.90 -105.60 33.94
CA LYS A 276 -91.27 -104.73 32.93
C LYS A 276 -90.42 -103.63 33.58
N GLU A 277 -90.90 -103.06 34.69
CA GLU A 277 -90.17 -102.05 35.44
C GLU A 277 -88.99 -102.68 36.20
N ALA A 278 -89.18 -103.86 36.80
CA ALA A 278 -88.10 -104.61 37.43
C ALA A 278 -86.98 -105.00 36.43
N GLY A 279 -87.35 -105.35 35.18
CA GLY A 279 -86.40 -105.62 34.10
C GLY A 279 -85.61 -104.37 33.69
N ARG A 280 -86.28 -103.23 33.53
CA ARG A 280 -85.63 -101.93 33.28
C ARG A 280 -84.68 -101.52 34.40
N LEU A 281 -85.10 -101.65 35.65
CA LEU A 281 -84.26 -101.35 36.82
C LEU A 281 -83.07 -102.30 36.92
N THR A 282 -83.21 -103.57 36.53
CA THR A 282 -82.07 -104.52 36.49
C THR A 282 -81.03 -104.14 35.46
N GLU A 283 -81.44 -103.72 34.26
CA GLU A 283 -80.50 -103.21 33.25
C GLU A 283 -79.86 -101.88 33.68
N GLU A 284 -80.60 -100.99 34.33
CA GLU A 284 -80.03 -99.74 34.85
C GLU A 284 -79.01 -100.01 35.97
N ILE A 285 -79.31 -100.92 36.91
CA ILE A 285 -78.35 -101.37 37.94
C ILE A 285 -77.10 -101.95 37.28
N ARG A 286 -77.25 -102.89 36.33
CA ARG A 286 -76.12 -103.50 35.61
C ARG A 286 -75.28 -102.44 34.88
N ARG A 287 -75.93 -101.49 34.19
CA ARG A 287 -75.27 -100.40 33.48
C ARG A 287 -74.48 -99.49 34.43
N ARG A 288 -75.02 -99.20 35.62
CA ARG A 288 -74.36 -98.39 36.66
C ARG A 288 -73.18 -99.13 37.29
N GLU A 289 -73.30 -100.43 37.54
CA GLU A 289 -72.20 -101.28 38.02
C GLU A 289 -71.07 -101.41 37.00
N GLU A 290 -71.39 -101.63 35.72
CA GLU A 290 -70.40 -101.65 34.63
C GLU A 290 -69.73 -100.29 34.45
N GLY A 291 -70.49 -99.19 34.56
CA GLY A 291 -69.96 -97.83 34.57
C GLY A 291 -69.02 -97.59 35.75
N LYS A 292 -69.41 -97.99 36.96
CA LYS A 292 -68.59 -97.92 38.17
C LYS A 292 -67.26 -98.67 37.98
N LYS A 293 -67.28 -99.92 37.51
CA LYS A 293 -66.06 -100.72 37.27
C LYS A 293 -65.10 -100.05 36.29
N LYS A 294 -65.63 -99.38 35.24
CA LYS A 294 -64.80 -98.61 34.30
C LYS A 294 -64.15 -97.41 34.98
N ILE A 295 -64.93 -96.65 35.75
CA ILE A 295 -64.43 -95.47 36.49
C ILE A 295 -63.41 -95.89 37.56
N GLU A 296 -63.60 -97.04 38.23
CA GLU A 296 -62.65 -97.61 39.19
C GLU A 296 -61.31 -97.97 38.51
N ALA A 297 -61.34 -98.63 37.35
CA ALA A 297 -60.12 -98.93 36.60
C ALA A 297 -59.38 -97.67 36.12
N GLU A 298 -60.13 -96.65 35.66
CA GLU A 298 -59.55 -95.34 35.31
C GLU A 298 -58.94 -94.63 36.53
N LEU A 299 -59.59 -94.73 37.69
CA LEU A 299 -59.09 -94.17 38.96
C LEU A 299 -57.81 -94.88 39.41
N GLU A 300 -57.74 -96.21 39.35
CA GLU A 300 -56.54 -96.98 39.69
C GLU A 300 -55.36 -96.61 38.77
N SER A 301 -55.61 -96.48 37.47
CA SER A 301 -54.59 -96.04 36.51
C SER A 301 -54.11 -94.62 36.80
N LEU A 302 -55.01 -93.69 37.11
CA LEU A 302 -54.65 -92.32 37.51
C LEU A 302 -53.92 -92.28 38.85
N GLN A 303 -54.26 -93.14 39.81
CA GLN A 303 -53.57 -93.23 41.10
C GLN A 303 -52.14 -93.75 40.95
N ALA A 304 -51.90 -94.74 40.08
CA ALA A 304 -50.56 -95.19 39.73
C ALA A 304 -49.75 -94.07 39.04
N GLY A 305 -50.36 -93.33 38.12
CA GLY A 305 -49.76 -92.15 37.48
C GLY A 305 -49.43 -91.04 38.48
N LEU A 306 -50.30 -90.78 39.45
CA LEU A 306 -50.08 -89.81 40.52
C LEU A 306 -48.94 -90.20 41.46
N ALA A 307 -48.79 -91.49 41.77
CA ALA A 307 -47.67 -91.98 42.56
C ALA A 307 -46.33 -91.72 41.83
N ALA A 308 -46.24 -92.07 40.55
CA ALA A 308 -45.07 -91.79 39.72
C ALA A 308 -44.81 -90.27 39.61
N ALA A 309 -45.83 -89.46 39.32
CA ALA A 309 -45.69 -88.02 39.23
C ALA A 309 -45.23 -87.36 40.55
N ARG A 310 -45.61 -87.93 41.71
CA ARG A 310 -45.15 -87.47 43.03
C ARG A 310 -43.70 -87.84 43.29
N GLU A 311 -43.26 -89.02 42.87
CA GLU A 311 -41.85 -89.43 42.94
C GLU A 311 -40.98 -88.54 42.04
N ASP A 312 -41.41 -88.32 40.80
CA ASP A 312 -40.73 -87.42 39.84
C ASP A 312 -40.65 -85.98 40.38
N LEU A 313 -41.74 -85.49 41.00
CA LEU A 313 -41.77 -84.17 41.62
C LEU A 313 -40.86 -84.09 42.86
N ALA A 314 -40.79 -85.15 43.67
CA ALA A 314 -39.88 -85.20 44.81
C ALA A 314 -38.41 -85.19 44.34
N ALA A 315 -38.08 -85.97 43.31
CA ALA A 315 -36.76 -85.97 42.69
C ALA A 315 -36.42 -84.60 42.08
N CYS A 316 -37.35 -83.99 41.34
CA CYS A 316 -37.18 -82.65 40.77
C CYS A 316 -36.91 -81.60 41.85
N ARG A 317 -37.66 -81.62 42.96
CA ARG A 317 -37.46 -80.69 44.08
C ARG A 317 -36.08 -80.84 44.73
N GLN A 318 -35.57 -82.07 44.81
CA GLN A 318 -34.21 -82.29 45.27
C GLN A 318 -33.20 -81.70 44.27
N ASP A 319 -33.38 -81.94 42.96
CA ASP A 319 -32.52 -81.36 41.92
C ASP A 319 -32.56 -79.81 41.90
N GLU A 320 -33.72 -79.20 42.17
CA GLU A 320 -33.91 -77.75 42.32
C GLU A 320 -33.15 -77.21 43.54
N GLN A 321 -33.24 -77.90 44.69
CA GLN A 321 -32.47 -77.56 45.89
C GLN A 321 -30.97 -77.65 45.64
N ASP A 322 -30.50 -78.75 45.04
CA ASP A 322 -29.09 -78.95 44.72
C ASP A 322 -28.60 -77.87 43.72
N ALA A 323 -29.42 -77.50 42.73
CA ALA A 323 -29.11 -76.43 41.80
C ALA A 323 -29.09 -75.05 42.47
N GLN A 324 -29.98 -74.80 43.43
CA GLN A 324 -30.01 -73.56 44.21
C GLN A 324 -28.79 -73.44 45.13
N GLU A 325 -28.39 -74.52 45.81
CA GLU A 325 -27.19 -74.56 46.64
C GLU A 325 -25.93 -74.31 45.79
N GLU A 326 -25.84 -74.94 44.62
CA GLU A 326 -24.74 -74.71 43.68
C GLU A 326 -24.72 -73.26 43.18
N LEU A 327 -25.88 -72.67 42.88
CA LEU A 327 -25.99 -71.26 42.51
C LEU A 327 -25.45 -70.34 43.60
N LEU A 328 -25.88 -70.53 44.86
CA LEU A 328 -25.40 -69.74 46.00
C LEU A 328 -23.88 -69.90 46.22
N ARG A 329 -23.37 -71.11 46.06
CA ARG A 329 -21.92 -71.39 46.16
C ARG A 329 -21.15 -70.67 45.05
N VAL A 330 -21.64 -70.74 43.81
CA VAL A 330 -21.02 -70.08 42.66
C VAL A 330 -21.12 -68.56 42.78
N GLU A 331 -22.24 -68.01 43.25
CA GLU A 331 -22.39 -66.58 43.55
C GLU A 331 -21.37 -66.11 44.60
N GLY A 332 -21.20 -66.86 45.69
CA GLY A 332 -20.19 -66.57 46.70
C GLY A 332 -18.76 -66.56 46.14
N THR A 333 -18.41 -67.57 45.35
CA THR A 333 -17.08 -67.64 44.71
C THR A 333 -16.87 -66.54 43.67
N CYS A 334 -17.88 -66.20 42.87
CA CYS A 334 -17.83 -65.08 41.92
C CYS A 334 -17.65 -63.75 42.63
N ALA A 335 -18.38 -63.49 43.72
CA ALA A 335 -18.23 -62.25 44.51
C ALA A 335 -16.82 -62.09 45.10
N LEU A 336 -16.22 -63.19 45.59
CA LEU A 336 -14.85 -63.17 46.10
C LEU A 336 -13.83 -62.86 45.00
N GLU A 337 -13.98 -63.45 43.82
CA GLU A 337 -13.09 -63.19 42.68
C GLU A 337 -13.32 -61.81 42.08
N GLU A 338 -14.56 -61.29 42.07
CA GLU A 338 -14.85 -59.88 41.75
C GLU A 338 -14.10 -58.93 42.67
N LEU A 339 -14.15 -59.15 43.98
CA LEU A 339 -13.39 -58.36 44.95
C LEU A 339 -11.87 -58.46 44.71
N ARG A 340 -11.36 -59.66 44.38
CA ARG A 340 -9.94 -59.87 44.07
C ARG A 340 -9.52 -59.10 42.81
N VAL A 341 -10.31 -59.18 41.74
CA VAL A 341 -10.06 -58.44 40.49
C VAL A 341 -10.18 -56.95 40.74
N LEU A 342 -11.18 -56.46 41.47
CA LEU A 342 -11.31 -55.06 41.85
C LEU A 342 -10.08 -54.56 42.62
N ARG A 343 -9.52 -55.35 43.54
CA ARG A 343 -8.27 -55.00 44.25
C ARG A 343 -7.09 -54.90 43.29
N HIS A 344 -7.00 -55.83 42.34
CA HIS A 344 -5.97 -55.81 41.32
C HIS A 344 -6.10 -54.58 40.41
N GLN A 345 -7.33 -54.23 39.99
CA GLN A 345 -7.65 -53.02 39.22
C GLN A 345 -7.22 -51.75 39.94
N VAL A 346 -7.55 -51.63 41.24
CA VAL A 346 -7.15 -50.48 42.05
C VAL A 346 -5.63 -50.38 42.13
N SER A 347 -4.93 -51.46 42.44
CA SER A 347 -3.46 -51.48 42.49
C SER A 347 -2.84 -51.06 41.16
N ASP A 348 -3.35 -51.61 40.06
CA ASP A 348 -2.87 -51.28 38.72
C ASP A 348 -3.07 -49.81 38.37
N LEU A 349 -4.25 -49.26 38.67
CA LEU A 349 -4.58 -47.86 38.43
C LEU A 349 -3.78 -46.92 39.32
N GLU A 350 -3.51 -47.29 40.57
CA GLU A 350 -2.63 -46.54 41.47
C GLU A 350 -1.20 -46.49 40.93
N ASP A 351 -0.68 -47.62 40.43
CA ASP A 351 0.64 -47.67 39.81
C ASP A 351 0.70 -46.85 38.51
N LEU A 352 -0.39 -46.84 37.74
CA LEU A 352 -0.52 -45.95 36.60
C LEU A 352 -0.53 -44.49 37.04
N CYS A 353 -1.25 -44.10 38.10
CA CYS A 353 -1.29 -42.73 38.60
C CYS A 353 0.09 -42.18 39.01
N LYS A 354 0.99 -43.06 39.48
CA LYS A 354 2.38 -42.73 39.82
C LYS A 354 3.25 -42.44 38.60
N SER A 355 2.83 -42.83 37.40
CA SER A 355 3.62 -42.58 36.18
C SER A 355 3.71 -41.08 35.87
N GLU A 356 4.94 -40.63 35.61
CA GLU A 356 5.26 -39.25 35.19
C GLU A 356 4.75 -38.92 33.79
N SER A 357 4.38 -39.93 33.01
CA SER A 357 3.91 -39.78 31.64
C SER A 357 2.45 -39.30 31.52
N LEU A 358 1.72 -39.24 32.64
CA LEU A 358 0.34 -38.77 32.66
C LEU A 358 0.24 -37.25 32.68
N SER A 359 -0.67 -36.73 31.86
CA SER A 359 -1.16 -35.36 32.03
C SER A 359 -1.90 -35.22 33.37
N THR A 360 -1.92 -34.01 33.91
CA THR A 360 -2.66 -33.67 35.13
C THR A 360 -4.14 -34.01 35.04
N SER A 361 -4.77 -33.75 33.89
CA SER A 361 -6.17 -34.12 33.62
C SER A 361 -6.39 -35.63 33.65
N ALA A 362 -5.51 -36.40 33.01
CA ALA A 362 -5.62 -37.85 33.01
C ALA A 362 -5.39 -38.44 34.41
N ARG A 363 -4.42 -37.92 35.17
CA ARG A 363 -4.19 -38.32 36.56
C ARG A 363 -5.43 -38.09 37.43
N ARG A 364 -6.13 -36.96 37.27
CA ARG A 364 -7.39 -36.69 37.98
C ARG A 364 -8.47 -37.73 37.67
N LEU A 365 -8.65 -38.08 36.40
CA LEU A 365 -9.63 -39.10 35.98
C LEU A 365 -9.34 -40.46 36.61
N TYR A 366 -8.09 -40.94 36.58
CA TYR A 366 -7.75 -42.23 37.19
C TYR A 366 -7.83 -42.19 38.71
N THR A 367 -7.51 -41.06 39.34
CA THR A 367 -7.69 -40.90 40.80
C THR A 367 -9.18 -41.01 41.17
N GLN A 368 -10.06 -40.42 40.36
CA GLN A 368 -11.50 -40.55 40.54
C GLN A 368 -11.98 -41.99 40.30
N GLU A 369 -11.47 -42.67 39.26
CA GLU A 369 -11.78 -44.08 38.99
C GLU A 369 -11.34 -44.98 40.16
N VAL A 370 -10.13 -44.79 40.70
CA VAL A 370 -9.65 -45.48 41.90
C VAL A 370 -10.57 -45.23 43.10
N SER A 371 -11.01 -43.99 43.31
CA SER A 371 -11.94 -43.66 44.39
C SER A 371 -13.27 -44.40 44.24
N VAL A 372 -13.80 -44.51 43.02
CA VAL A 372 -15.05 -45.23 42.76
C VAL A 372 -14.87 -46.73 43.00
N LEU A 373 -13.78 -47.32 42.52
CA LEU A 373 -13.51 -48.75 42.70
C LEU A 373 -13.27 -49.10 44.17
N LYS A 374 -12.59 -48.25 44.94
CA LYS A 374 -12.45 -48.42 46.40
C LYS A 374 -13.79 -48.36 47.12
N HIS A 375 -14.68 -47.46 46.69
CA HIS A 375 -16.04 -47.39 47.24
C HIS A 375 -16.86 -48.65 46.91
N GLN A 376 -16.67 -49.22 45.73
CA GLN A 376 -17.28 -50.50 45.34
C GLN A 376 -16.75 -51.68 46.16
N GLN A 377 -15.46 -51.69 46.54
CA GLN A 377 -14.89 -52.71 47.41
C GLN A 377 -15.38 -52.65 48.87
N ALA A 378 -15.86 -51.47 49.30
CA ALA A 378 -16.32 -51.23 50.67
C ALA A 378 -17.81 -51.57 50.87
N ARG A 379 -18.54 -51.81 49.77
CA ARG A 379 -19.91 -52.31 49.76
C ARG A 379 -19.89 -53.82 49.68
#